data_AF-A0A151R3Y5-F1
#
_entry.id   AF-A0A151R3Y5-F1
#
_cell.length_a   1.000
_cell.length_b   1.000
_cell.length_c   1.000
_cell.angle_alpha   90.00
_cell.angle_beta   90.00
_cell.angle_gamma   90.00
#
_symmetry.space_group_name_H-M   'P 1'
#
loop_
_entity.id
_entity.type
_entity.pdbx_description
1 polymer ?
#
loop_
_entity_poly.entity_id
_entity_poly.type
_entity_poly.pdbx_seq_one_letter_code
_entity_poly.pdbx_strand_id
1 'polypeptide(L)'
;MEETQFDVIVIGGGVMGSSTAYNAGKRGLKTLLLEQFDFLHHRGSSHGESRTIRVTYPQHHYYPLVMDSYTLWQEAQAQVGYQVYFPAHHFDMAPSHHPTMRSLLDYCRAHNIPFQLLRSPEVGQKFSGRINIPDDWVGLSNPHGGIIKPTKAACMYSMTPDEDFVIDFLGGEFGKDVIIGGGFSGHGFKMAPVIGRILVDLALHGDPNGVDISHFTIARFRTSSKL
;
A
#
# COMPACT_ATOMS: atom_id res chain seq x y z
N MET A 1 -20.19 -23.14 -28.07
CA MET A 1 -20.14 -22.41 -26.79
C MET A 1 -19.82 -20.99 -27.14
N GLU A 2 -20.59 -20.02 -26.67
CA GLU A 2 -20.24 -18.61 -26.84
C GLU A 2 -18.96 -18.34 -26.05
N GLU A 3 -17.92 -17.87 -26.72
CA GLU A 3 -16.62 -17.60 -26.11
C GLU A 3 -16.79 -16.43 -25.13
N THR A 4 -16.62 -16.68 -23.84
CA THR A 4 -16.87 -15.67 -22.82
C THR A 4 -15.66 -14.75 -22.70
N GLN A 5 -15.68 -13.65 -23.45
CA GLN A 5 -14.60 -12.66 -23.46
C GLN A 5 -14.70 -11.69 -22.27
N PHE A 6 -13.57 -11.32 -21.66
CA PHE A 6 -13.46 -10.32 -20.59
C PHE A 6 -12.41 -9.28 -20.96
N ASP A 7 -12.59 -8.03 -20.51
CA ASP A 7 -11.60 -6.96 -20.69
C ASP A 7 -10.44 -7.10 -19.70
N VAL A 8 -10.74 -7.55 -18.47
CA VAL A 8 -9.75 -7.75 -17.41
C VAL A 8 -10.06 -9.05 -16.66
N ILE A 9 -9.06 -9.92 -16.51
CA ILE A 9 -9.13 -11.09 -15.63
C ILE A 9 -8.15 -10.87 -14.48
N VAL A 10 -8.66 -10.92 -13.25
CA VAL A 10 -7.89 -10.78 -12.02
C VAL A 10 -7.82 -12.14 -11.33
N ILE A 11 -6.61 -12.62 -11.09
CA ILE A 11 -6.36 -13.89 -10.39
C ILE A 11 -5.90 -13.58 -8.96
N GLY A 12 -6.76 -13.90 -7.98
CA GLY A 12 -6.60 -13.64 -6.55
C GLY A 12 -7.57 -12.57 -6.03
N GLY A 13 -8.57 -12.97 -5.25
CA GLY A 13 -9.62 -12.14 -4.65
C GLY A 13 -9.26 -11.46 -3.33
N GLY A 14 -7.96 -11.33 -3.02
CA GLY A 14 -7.48 -10.51 -1.89
C GLY A 14 -7.72 -9.01 -2.10
N VAL A 15 -7.23 -8.16 -1.20
CA VAL A 15 -7.46 -6.70 -1.19
C VAL A 15 -6.95 -6.07 -2.48
N MET A 16 -5.85 -6.59 -3.02
CA MET A 16 -5.26 -6.10 -4.25
C MET A 16 -6.17 -6.44 -5.41
N GLY A 17 -6.49 -7.72 -5.62
CA GLY A 17 -7.33 -8.11 -6.75
C GLY A 17 -8.77 -7.62 -6.66
N SER A 18 -9.36 -7.54 -5.46
CA SER A 18 -10.66 -6.90 -5.26
C SER A 18 -10.60 -5.38 -5.49
N SER A 19 -9.51 -4.70 -5.10
CA SER A 19 -9.31 -3.28 -5.43
C SER A 19 -9.11 -3.07 -6.93
N THR A 20 -8.39 -3.96 -7.62
CA THR A 20 -8.24 -3.97 -9.09
C THR A 20 -9.60 -4.18 -9.76
N ALA A 21 -10.35 -5.20 -9.33
CA ALA A 21 -11.67 -5.50 -9.88
C ALA A 21 -12.68 -4.36 -9.65
N TYR A 22 -12.67 -3.74 -8.47
CA TYR A 22 -13.47 -2.54 -8.17
C TYR A 22 -13.12 -1.38 -9.11
N ASN A 23 -11.83 -1.10 -9.29
CA ASN A 23 -11.37 -0.05 -10.18
C ASN A 23 -11.66 -0.34 -11.67
N ALA A 24 -11.64 -1.60 -12.08
CA ALA A 24 -12.03 -2.03 -13.42
C ALA A 24 -13.55 -1.87 -13.63
N GLY A 25 -14.36 -2.32 -12.66
CA GLY A 25 -15.81 -2.17 -12.68
C GLY A 25 -16.28 -0.71 -12.65
N LYS A 26 -15.63 0.17 -11.89
CA LYS A 26 -15.90 1.63 -11.87
C LYS A 26 -15.69 2.27 -13.25
N ARG A 27 -14.84 1.69 -14.09
CA ARG A 27 -14.57 2.11 -15.47
C ARG A 27 -15.46 1.40 -16.51
N GLY A 28 -16.42 0.58 -16.08
CA GLY A 28 -17.36 -0.13 -16.96
C GLY A 28 -16.78 -1.36 -17.66
N LEU A 29 -15.62 -1.85 -17.23
CA LEU A 29 -14.95 -3.00 -17.86
C LEU A 29 -15.59 -4.33 -17.45
N LYS A 30 -15.76 -5.23 -18.42
CA LYS A 30 -16.20 -6.60 -18.19
C LYS A 30 -15.08 -7.38 -17.50
N THR A 31 -15.20 -7.50 -16.17
CA THR A 31 -14.13 -8.00 -15.31
C THR A 31 -14.47 -9.37 -14.73
N LEU A 32 -13.52 -10.31 -14.81
CA LEU A 32 -13.57 -11.60 -14.09
C LEU A 32 -12.61 -11.56 -12.91
N LEU A 33 -13.10 -11.80 -11.70
CA LEU A 33 -12.26 -12.00 -10.52
C LEU A 33 -12.31 -13.49 -10.12
N LEU A 34 -11.16 -14.14 -10.13
CA LEU A 34 -11.00 -15.53 -9.73
C LEU A 34 -10.33 -15.60 -8.36
N GLU A 35 -10.93 -16.34 -7.43
CA GLU A 35 -10.36 -16.62 -6.11
C GLU A 35 -10.43 -18.14 -5.87
N GLN A 36 -9.35 -18.71 -5.34
CA GLN A 36 -9.26 -20.15 -5.10
C GLN A 36 -10.03 -20.59 -3.84
N PHE A 37 -10.36 -19.64 -2.96
CA PHE A 37 -11.13 -19.85 -1.72
C PHE A 37 -12.45 -19.06 -1.72
N ASP A 38 -13.19 -19.12 -0.61
CA ASP A 38 -14.34 -18.23 -0.39
C ASP A 38 -13.87 -16.79 -0.13
N PHE A 39 -14.68 -15.80 -0.53
CA PHE A 39 -14.41 -14.42 -0.16
C PHE A 39 -14.32 -14.25 1.37
N LEU A 40 -13.41 -13.37 1.82
CA LEU A 40 -13.15 -13.10 3.23
C LEU A 40 -12.58 -14.30 4.02
N HIS A 41 -12.03 -15.31 3.35
CA HIS A 41 -11.31 -16.40 4.00
C HIS A 41 -10.12 -15.91 4.84
N HIS A 42 -9.73 -16.71 5.83
CA HIS A 42 -8.59 -16.45 6.73
C HIS A 42 -7.28 -17.10 6.28
N ARG A 43 -7.27 -17.75 5.12
CA ARG A 43 -6.11 -18.52 4.61
C ARG A 43 -5.02 -17.64 3.98
N GLY A 44 -4.95 -16.37 4.37
CA GLY A 44 -3.92 -15.48 3.89
C GLY A 44 -3.50 -14.32 4.80
N SER A 45 -3.58 -13.04 4.41
CA SER A 45 -2.89 -11.91 5.07
C SER A 45 -3.65 -10.59 5.17
N SER A 46 -4.96 -10.58 4.91
CA SER A 46 -5.80 -9.40 5.21
C SER A 46 -7.02 -9.87 5.96
N HIS A 47 -6.96 -11.09 6.51
CA HIS A 47 -7.73 -11.36 7.69
C HIS A 47 -7.22 -10.48 8.86
N GLY A 48 -8.00 -10.46 9.94
CA GLY A 48 -7.75 -9.64 11.12
C GLY A 48 -8.51 -8.32 11.10
N GLU A 49 -8.45 -7.59 12.21
CA GLU A 49 -9.37 -6.47 12.45
C GLU A 49 -8.82 -5.11 12.00
N SER A 50 -7.50 -4.97 11.84
CA SER A 50 -6.86 -3.69 11.55
C SER A 50 -5.56 -3.80 10.76
N ARG A 51 -5.28 -2.80 9.91
CA ARG A 51 -3.98 -2.47 9.33
C ARG A 51 -3.67 -1.00 9.53
N THR A 52 -2.40 -0.64 9.71
CA THR A 52 -1.98 0.76 9.83
C THR A 52 -1.73 1.37 8.45
N ILE A 53 -2.25 2.58 8.24
CA ILE A 53 -1.83 3.47 7.16
C ILE A 53 -0.96 4.59 7.74
N ARG A 54 0.12 4.94 7.04
CA ARG A 54 1.15 5.90 7.48
C ARG A 54 1.93 6.40 6.28
N VAL A 55 2.48 7.61 6.37
CA VAL A 55 3.25 8.25 5.29
C VAL A 55 4.77 8.25 5.51
N THR A 56 5.22 7.91 6.73
CA THR A 56 6.62 8.05 7.16
C THR A 56 7.49 6.83 6.80
N TYR A 57 7.80 6.65 5.52
CA TYR A 57 8.63 5.52 5.08
C TYR A 57 10.11 5.87 4.88
N PRO A 58 11.05 4.96 5.22
CA PRO A 58 12.44 5.09 4.80
C PRO A 58 12.57 5.16 3.27
N GLN A 59 11.71 4.42 2.56
CA GLN A 59 11.58 4.45 1.12
C GLN A 59 10.64 5.59 0.70
N HIS A 60 11.23 6.67 0.21
CA HIS A 60 10.53 7.92 -0.10
C HIS A 60 9.49 7.79 -1.22
N HIS A 61 9.64 6.82 -2.13
CA HIS A 61 8.69 6.57 -3.22
C HIS A 61 7.29 6.16 -2.74
N TYR A 62 7.12 5.72 -1.50
CA TYR A 62 5.78 5.39 -0.98
C TYR A 62 4.94 6.59 -0.59
N TYR A 63 5.55 7.73 -0.26
CA TYR A 63 4.81 8.91 0.19
C TYR A 63 3.67 9.31 -0.77
N PRO A 64 3.94 9.56 -2.08
CA PRO A 64 2.88 9.94 -3.01
C PRO A 64 1.81 8.85 -3.15
N LEU A 65 2.20 7.56 -3.16
CA LEU A 65 1.26 6.45 -3.28
C LEU A 65 0.31 6.34 -2.09
N VAL A 66 0.81 6.58 -0.87
CA VAL A 66 -0.04 6.59 0.33
C VAL A 66 -1.00 7.77 0.31
N MET A 67 -0.54 8.95 -0.13
CA MET A 67 -1.40 10.13 -0.24
C MET A 67 -2.53 9.92 -1.25
N ASP A 68 -2.23 9.36 -2.42
CA ASP A 68 -3.24 8.94 -3.40
C ASP A 68 -4.22 7.93 -2.79
N SER A 69 -3.71 6.99 -2.01
CA SER A 69 -4.54 5.95 -1.39
C SER A 69 -5.48 6.51 -0.34
N TYR A 70 -5.11 7.57 0.39
CA TYR A 70 -6.06 8.26 1.29
C TYR A 70 -7.27 8.77 0.53
N THR A 71 -7.05 9.46 -0.60
CA THR A 71 -8.13 9.96 -1.46
C THR A 71 -9.01 8.82 -1.95
N LEU A 72 -8.41 7.75 -2.46
CA LEU A 72 -9.16 6.61 -3.00
C LEU A 72 -9.93 5.82 -1.92
N TRP A 73 -9.39 5.69 -0.70
CA TRP A 73 -10.12 5.11 0.42
C TRP A 73 -11.33 5.97 0.82
N GLN A 74 -11.17 7.30 0.83
CA GLN A 74 -12.27 8.24 1.09
C GLN A 74 -13.37 8.15 0.03
N GLU A 75 -12.99 8.05 -1.25
CA GLU A 75 -13.94 7.82 -2.34
C GLU A 75 -14.68 6.48 -2.17
N ALA A 76 -13.94 5.40 -1.94
CA ALA A 76 -14.52 4.06 -1.83
C ALA A 76 -15.51 3.98 -0.65
N GLN A 77 -15.15 4.50 0.54
CA GLN A 77 -16.04 4.48 1.70
C GLN A 77 -17.31 5.33 1.49
N ALA A 78 -17.21 6.42 0.72
CA ALA A 78 -18.37 7.26 0.37
C ALA A 78 -19.33 6.51 -0.57
N GLN A 79 -18.81 5.73 -1.52
CA GLN A 79 -19.63 4.95 -2.45
C GLN A 79 -20.33 3.76 -1.79
N VAL A 80 -19.63 3.02 -0.92
CA VAL A 80 -20.17 1.80 -0.27
C VAL A 80 -21.00 2.08 0.98
N GLY A 81 -21.01 3.33 1.47
CA GLY A 81 -21.84 3.75 2.60
C GLY A 81 -21.37 3.27 3.98
N TYR A 82 -20.13 2.81 4.12
CA TYR A 82 -19.54 2.46 5.42
C TYR A 82 -18.08 2.88 5.53
N GLN A 83 -17.67 3.23 6.75
CA GLN A 83 -16.29 3.63 7.02
C GLN A 83 -15.33 2.43 6.94
N VAL A 84 -14.23 2.63 6.20
CA VAL A 84 -13.13 1.68 6.02
C VAL A 84 -11.83 2.25 6.60
N TYR A 85 -11.59 3.54 6.39
CA TYR A 85 -10.45 4.29 6.91
C TYR A 85 -10.84 5.09 8.16
N PHE A 86 -10.04 4.92 9.22
CA PHE A 86 -10.18 5.59 10.51
C PHE A 86 -8.94 6.46 10.74
N PRO A 87 -9.03 7.79 10.58
CA PRO A 87 -7.87 8.69 10.72
C PRO A 87 -7.35 8.69 12.16
N ALA A 88 -6.04 8.64 12.30
CA ALA A 88 -5.35 8.78 13.58
C ALA A 88 -3.92 9.29 13.34
N HIS A 89 -3.31 9.89 14.35
CA HIS A 89 -1.88 10.21 14.23
C HIS A 89 -1.07 8.90 14.18
N HIS A 90 -0.17 8.80 13.21
CA HIS A 90 0.90 7.82 13.27
C HIS A 90 2.00 8.32 14.22
N PHE A 91 2.61 7.40 14.98
CA PHE A 91 3.64 7.74 15.95
C PHE A 91 4.81 6.76 15.81
N ASP A 92 5.92 7.25 15.27
CA ASP A 92 7.21 6.55 15.22
C ASP A 92 8.05 6.99 16.42
N MET A 93 8.84 6.09 17.00
CA MET A 93 9.79 6.44 18.06
C MET A 93 11.09 5.67 17.89
N ALA A 94 12.22 6.36 18.09
CA ALA A 94 13.55 5.78 17.94
C ALA A 94 14.58 6.64 18.68
N PRO A 95 15.81 6.14 18.92
CA PRO A 95 16.92 6.99 19.32
C PRO A 95 17.08 8.16 18.35
N SER A 96 17.32 9.36 18.87
CA SER A 96 17.51 10.59 18.09
C SER A 96 18.63 10.47 17.04
N HIS A 97 19.62 9.62 17.32
CA HIS A 97 20.75 9.37 16.45
C HIS A 97 20.56 8.17 15.50
N HIS A 98 19.37 7.56 15.44
CA HIS A 98 19.13 6.43 14.55
C HIS A 98 19.09 6.90 13.08
N PRO A 99 19.84 6.27 12.14
CA PRO A 99 19.91 6.71 10.74
C PRO A 99 18.55 6.84 10.07
N THR A 100 17.67 5.86 10.25
CA THR A 100 16.31 5.87 9.68
C THR A 100 15.46 7.03 10.20
N MET A 101 15.54 7.35 11.50
CA MET A 101 14.79 8.47 12.09
C MET A 101 15.27 9.81 11.52
N ARG A 102 16.59 9.98 11.38
CA ARG A 102 17.16 11.18 10.74
C ARG A 102 16.71 11.32 9.29
N SER A 103 16.80 10.24 8.51
CA SER A 103 16.33 10.22 7.11
C SER A 103 14.85 10.59 7.00
N LEU A 104 14.00 10.06 7.88
CA LEU A 104 12.57 10.38 7.91
C LEU A 104 12.30 11.86 8.21
N LEU A 105 12.99 12.43 9.20
CA LEU A 105 12.86 13.84 9.56
C LEU A 105 13.32 14.75 8.43
N ASP A 106 14.45 14.44 7.81
CA ASP A 106 14.99 15.23 6.70
C ASP A 106 14.08 15.15 5.47
N TYR A 107 13.53 13.97 5.18
CA TYR A 107 12.56 13.80 4.10
C TYR A 107 11.28 14.60 4.36
N CYS A 108 10.73 14.53 5.57
CA CYS A 108 9.52 15.29 5.93
C CYS A 108 9.74 16.80 5.80
N ARG A 109 10.90 17.31 6.25
CA ARG A 109 11.27 18.73 6.08
C ARG A 109 11.40 19.11 4.61
N ALA A 110 12.13 18.32 3.83
CA ALA A 110 12.40 18.62 2.42
C ALA A 110 11.12 18.66 1.56
N HIS A 111 10.09 17.88 1.93
CA HIS A 111 8.85 17.75 1.16
C HIS A 111 7.63 18.40 1.84
N ASN A 112 7.83 19.20 2.88
CA ASN A 112 6.76 19.86 3.65
C ASN A 112 5.68 18.88 4.15
N ILE A 113 6.08 17.66 4.49
CA ILE A 113 5.18 16.66 5.08
C ILE A 113 4.90 17.08 6.52
N PRO A 114 3.64 17.19 6.97
CA PRO A 114 3.35 17.64 8.33
C PRO A 114 3.82 16.61 9.35
N PHE A 115 4.57 17.06 10.38
CA PHE A 115 4.96 16.23 11.51
C PHE A 115 5.16 17.07 12.79
N GLN A 116 5.12 16.41 13.94
CA GLN A 116 5.54 16.94 15.24
C GLN A 116 6.69 16.09 15.77
N LEU A 117 7.83 16.70 16.04
CA LEU A 117 8.95 16.06 16.74
C LEU A 117 8.77 16.29 18.24
N LEU A 118 8.80 15.20 19.01
CA LEU A 118 8.57 15.19 20.45
C LEU A 118 9.77 14.56 21.15
N ARG A 119 10.33 15.23 22.13
CA ARG A 119 11.35 14.70 23.06
C ARG A 119 10.68 13.88 24.16
N SER A 120 11.48 13.12 24.92
CA SER A 120 11.00 12.24 26.00
C SER A 120 9.89 12.85 26.90
N PRO A 121 10.05 14.06 27.49
CA PRO A 121 9.00 14.65 28.33
C PRO A 121 7.71 14.97 27.58
N GLU A 122 7.82 15.40 26.31
CA GLU A 122 6.69 15.78 25.46
C GLU A 122 5.87 14.54 25.04
N VAL A 123 6.53 13.39 24.86
CA VAL A 123 5.86 12.09 24.62
C VAL A 123 5.08 11.65 25.86
N GLY A 124 5.71 11.72 27.03
CA GLY A 124 5.04 11.43 28.31
C GLY A 124 3.79 12.30 28.50
N GLN A 125 3.90 13.60 28.23
CA GLN A 125 2.75 14.51 28.29
C GLN A 125 1.65 14.13 27.29
N LYS A 126 2.01 13.90 26.01
CA LYS A 126 1.05 13.55 24.94
C LYS A 126 0.23 12.30 25.24
N PHE A 127 0.85 11.29 25.84
CA PHE A 127 0.19 10.02 26.17
C PHE A 127 -0.23 9.92 27.64
N SER A 128 -0.27 11.04 28.37
CA SER A 128 -0.66 11.11 29.78
C SER A 128 0.11 10.09 30.66
N GLY A 129 1.40 9.95 30.41
CA GLY A 129 2.31 9.04 31.13
C GLY A 129 2.17 7.56 30.77
N ARG A 130 1.24 7.17 29.89
CA ARG A 130 1.06 5.77 29.46
C ARG A 130 2.18 5.27 28.55
N ILE A 131 2.80 6.18 27.82
CA ILE A 131 3.97 5.93 26.97
C ILE A 131 5.04 6.92 27.40
N ASN A 132 6.18 6.39 27.82
CA ASN A 132 7.40 7.15 28.10
C ASN A 132 8.52 6.54 27.27
N ILE A 133 9.47 7.36 26.82
CA ILE A 133 10.63 6.92 26.04
C ILE A 133 11.92 7.37 26.73
N PRO A 134 13.08 6.75 26.47
CA PRO A 134 14.36 7.19 27.01
C PRO A 134 14.71 8.63 26.61
N ASP A 135 15.56 9.29 27.40
CA ASP A 135 15.92 10.70 27.18
C ASP A 135 16.65 10.97 25.86
N ASP A 136 17.35 9.97 25.33
CA ASP A 136 18.04 10.04 24.05
C ASP A 136 17.14 9.70 22.84
N TRP A 137 15.87 9.36 23.08
CA TRP A 137 14.87 9.06 22.05
C TRP A 137 14.02 10.27 21.69
N VAL A 138 13.46 10.19 20.48
CA VAL A 138 12.45 11.13 19.97
C VAL A 138 11.26 10.38 19.40
N GLY A 139 10.10 11.00 19.49
CA GLY A 139 8.87 10.61 18.83
C GLY A 139 8.57 11.50 17.64
N LEU A 140 8.18 10.92 16.51
CA LEU A 140 7.68 11.62 15.34
C LEU A 140 6.19 11.32 15.22
N SER A 141 5.35 12.33 15.45
CA SER A 141 3.90 12.23 15.27
C SER A 141 3.50 12.83 13.92
N ASN A 142 2.83 12.05 13.08
CA ASN A 142 2.35 12.48 11.76
C ASN A 142 0.82 12.41 11.70
N PRO A 143 0.10 13.47 11.29
CA PRO A 143 -1.37 13.46 11.22
C PRO A 143 -1.91 12.60 10.07
N HIS A 144 -1.10 12.31 9.05
CA HIS A 144 -1.45 11.40 7.95
C HIS A 144 -1.15 9.95 8.35
N GLY A 145 -1.83 9.48 9.38
CA GLY A 145 -1.88 8.07 9.77
C GLY A 145 -3.31 7.56 9.88
N GLY A 146 -3.45 6.30 10.27
CA GLY A 146 -4.73 5.76 10.69
C GLY A 146 -4.79 4.25 10.65
N ILE A 147 -6.02 3.76 10.77
CA ILE A 147 -6.35 2.34 10.75
C ILE A 147 -7.29 2.05 9.58
N ILE A 148 -7.05 0.96 8.88
CA ILE A 148 -7.95 0.39 7.88
C ILE A 148 -8.46 -0.94 8.42
N LYS A 149 -9.76 -1.23 8.27
CA LYS A 149 -10.37 -2.51 8.68
C LYS A 149 -10.32 -3.55 7.56
N PRO A 150 -9.47 -4.60 7.65
CA PRO A 150 -9.18 -5.53 6.57
C PRO A 150 -10.08 -6.78 6.59
N THR A 151 -10.84 -7.08 7.66
CA THR A 151 -11.98 -8.03 7.55
C THR A 151 -13.08 -7.55 6.59
N LYS A 152 -12.97 -6.31 6.08
CA LYS A 152 -13.70 -5.78 4.93
C LYS A 152 -12.90 -5.78 3.61
N ALA A 153 -11.69 -6.35 3.59
CA ALA A 153 -10.70 -6.33 2.51
C ALA A 153 -9.64 -7.44 2.71
N ALA A 154 -9.83 -8.67 2.17
CA ALA A 154 -9.09 -9.96 2.40
C ALA A 154 -7.59 -10.04 1.91
N CYS A 155 -6.73 -11.01 2.28
CA CYS A 155 -5.37 -11.23 1.63
C CYS A 155 -4.86 -12.67 1.79
N MET A 156 -3.66 -12.93 1.19
CA MET A 156 -2.46 -13.80 1.45
C MET A 156 -1.12 -13.00 1.43
N TYR A 157 0.00 -13.58 1.93
CA TYR A 157 1.31 -12.94 2.12
C TYR A 157 2.27 -13.41 1.02
N SER A 158 2.66 -12.52 0.11
CA SER A 158 3.71 -12.79 -0.86
C SER A 158 4.82 -11.77 -0.66
N MET A 159 6.04 -12.27 -0.43
CA MET A 159 7.25 -11.47 -0.21
C MET A 159 8.16 -11.57 -1.43
N THR A 160 8.68 -10.44 -1.86
CA THR A 160 9.81 -10.33 -2.79
C THR A 160 11.14 -10.34 -2.01
N PRO A 161 12.29 -10.61 -2.66
CA PRO A 161 13.59 -10.63 -1.98
C PRO A 161 13.99 -9.32 -1.29
N ASP A 162 13.46 -8.18 -1.77
CA ASP A 162 13.69 -6.84 -1.20
C ASP A 162 12.54 -6.34 -0.32
N GLU A 163 11.53 -7.17 -0.09
CA GLU A 163 10.30 -6.83 0.64
C GLU A 163 9.51 -5.65 0.03
N ASP A 164 9.77 -5.26 -1.23
CA ASP A 164 9.01 -4.24 -1.97
C ASP A 164 8.09 -4.89 -3.03
N PHE A 165 6.97 -4.27 -3.39
CA PHE A 165 6.05 -4.88 -4.35
C PHE A 165 6.56 -4.80 -5.80
N VAL A 166 6.00 -5.68 -6.63
CA VAL A 166 6.18 -5.72 -8.07
C VAL A 166 4.90 -5.22 -8.73
N ILE A 167 5.05 -4.27 -9.65
CA ILE A 167 4.03 -3.83 -10.61
C ILE A 167 4.71 -3.80 -11.97
N ASP A 168 4.44 -4.80 -12.81
CA ASP A 168 5.10 -4.94 -14.11
C ASP A 168 4.30 -5.81 -15.08
N PHE A 169 4.66 -5.78 -16.37
CA PHE A 169 4.27 -6.82 -17.31
C PHE A 169 5.15 -8.06 -17.10
N LEU A 170 4.55 -9.25 -17.14
CA LEU A 170 5.28 -10.52 -17.00
C LEU A 170 6.35 -10.70 -18.09
N GLY A 171 6.09 -10.19 -19.30
CA GLY A 171 7.01 -10.27 -20.43
C GLY A 171 7.18 -11.70 -20.96
N GLY A 172 8.28 -11.94 -21.68
CA GLY A 172 8.54 -13.23 -22.32
C GLY A 172 7.51 -13.55 -23.40
N GLU A 173 7.02 -14.79 -23.43
CA GLU A 173 5.96 -15.23 -24.35
C GLU A 173 4.62 -14.53 -24.11
N PHE A 174 4.40 -13.99 -22.90
CA PHE A 174 3.17 -13.28 -22.53
C PHE A 174 3.18 -11.80 -22.88
N GLY A 175 4.32 -11.25 -23.35
CA GLY A 175 4.42 -9.85 -23.76
C GLY A 175 3.83 -8.87 -22.72
N LYS A 176 2.78 -8.12 -23.13
CA LYS A 176 2.00 -7.22 -22.28
C LYS A 176 0.63 -7.77 -21.87
N ASP A 177 0.35 -9.02 -22.18
CA ASP A 177 -0.97 -9.64 -21.96
C ASP A 177 -1.18 -10.03 -20.48
N VAL A 178 -0.10 -10.15 -19.71
CA VAL A 178 -0.15 -10.49 -18.29
C VAL A 178 0.57 -9.42 -17.48
N ILE A 179 -0.12 -8.87 -16.49
CA ILE A 179 0.39 -7.90 -15.53
C ILE A 179 0.54 -8.58 -14.16
N ILE A 180 1.66 -8.35 -13.52
CA ILE A 180 1.93 -8.80 -12.16
C ILE A 180 1.78 -7.61 -11.22
N GLY A 181 0.84 -7.73 -10.28
CA GLY A 181 0.81 -6.95 -9.04
C GLY A 181 1.02 -7.91 -7.87
N GLY A 182 2.21 -7.97 -7.28
CA GLY A 182 2.56 -8.96 -6.25
C GLY A 182 3.64 -8.50 -5.29
N GLY A 183 3.97 -9.29 -4.26
CA GLY A 183 5.10 -8.97 -3.37
C GLY A 183 4.84 -7.89 -2.31
N PHE A 184 3.58 -7.63 -1.95
CA PHE A 184 3.16 -6.48 -1.14
C PHE A 184 3.60 -6.46 0.32
N SER A 185 4.29 -7.50 0.78
CA SER A 185 5.11 -7.52 2.00
C SER A 185 4.52 -6.86 3.26
N GLY A 186 3.20 -7.00 3.45
CA GLY A 186 2.47 -6.43 4.58
C GLY A 186 2.26 -4.92 4.56
N HIS A 187 2.99 -4.16 3.74
CA HIS A 187 2.85 -2.71 3.63
C HIS A 187 2.00 -2.27 2.44
N GLY A 188 1.94 -3.04 1.35
CA GLY A 188 1.19 -2.65 0.15
C GLY A 188 -0.32 -2.57 0.36
N PHE A 189 -0.88 -3.20 1.41
CA PHE A 189 -2.31 -3.14 1.76
C PHE A 189 -2.86 -1.71 1.72
N LYS A 190 -2.12 -0.77 2.30
CA LYS A 190 -2.57 0.62 2.39
C LYS A 190 -2.48 1.36 1.06
N MET A 191 -1.70 0.85 0.11
CA MET A 191 -1.60 1.31 -1.28
C MET A 191 -2.54 0.55 -2.24
N ALA A 192 -3.36 -0.40 -1.75
CA ALA A 192 -4.18 -1.24 -2.61
C ALA A 192 -5.08 -0.47 -3.60
N PRO A 193 -5.71 0.67 -3.24
CA PRO A 193 -6.51 1.42 -4.20
C PRO A 193 -5.68 2.01 -5.35
N VAL A 194 -4.52 2.62 -5.05
CA VAL A 194 -3.67 3.22 -6.09
C VAL A 194 -3.02 2.14 -6.95
N ILE A 195 -2.61 1.03 -6.35
CA ILE A 195 -2.09 -0.14 -7.07
C ILE A 195 -3.16 -0.71 -8.00
N GLY A 196 -4.40 -0.89 -7.51
CA GLY A 196 -5.51 -1.36 -8.34
C GLY A 196 -5.81 -0.41 -9.51
N ARG A 197 -5.74 0.91 -9.30
CA ARG A 197 -5.85 1.91 -10.39
C ARG A 197 -4.76 1.70 -11.44
N ILE A 198 -3.50 1.62 -11.00
CA ILE A 198 -2.32 1.46 -11.88
C ILE A 198 -2.41 0.16 -12.68
N LEU A 199 -2.77 -0.96 -12.05
CA LEU A 199 -2.91 -2.25 -12.73
C LEU A 199 -3.96 -2.21 -13.85
N VAL A 200 -5.06 -1.47 -13.64
CA VAL A 200 -6.08 -1.27 -14.67
C VAL A 200 -5.58 -0.35 -15.79
N ASP A 201 -4.87 0.73 -15.47
CA ASP A 201 -4.32 1.63 -16.49
C ASP A 201 -3.28 0.89 -17.37
N LEU A 202 -2.44 0.04 -16.76
CA LEU A 202 -1.52 -0.83 -17.49
C LEU A 202 -2.26 -1.82 -18.40
N ALA A 203 -3.37 -2.40 -17.94
CA ALA A 203 -4.16 -3.36 -18.73
C ALA A 203 -4.83 -2.71 -19.95
N LEU A 204 -5.32 -1.48 -19.80
CA LEU A 204 -6.04 -0.78 -20.87
C LEU A 204 -5.12 -0.03 -21.84
N HIS A 205 -4.03 0.55 -21.33
CA HIS A 205 -3.26 1.56 -22.06
C HIS A 205 -1.79 1.19 -22.21
N GLY A 206 -1.31 0.17 -21.50
CA GLY A 206 0.09 -0.21 -21.53
C GLY A 206 1.01 0.77 -20.78
N ASP A 207 0.45 1.71 -20.00
CA ASP A 207 1.13 2.80 -19.28
C ASP A 207 0.45 3.09 -17.91
N PRO A 208 1.20 3.43 -16.85
CA PRO A 208 0.68 3.70 -15.51
C PRO A 208 0.01 5.08 -15.34
N ASN A 209 -0.23 5.81 -16.42
CA ASN A 209 -0.95 7.10 -16.48
C ASN A 209 -0.34 8.18 -15.56
N GLY A 210 0.96 8.44 -15.74
CA GLY A 210 1.68 9.51 -15.04
C GLY A 210 2.20 9.14 -13.64
N VAL A 211 2.02 7.91 -13.18
CA VAL A 211 2.67 7.40 -11.97
C VAL A 211 4.03 6.80 -12.33
N ASP A 212 5.10 7.26 -11.68
CA ASP A 212 6.41 6.61 -11.79
C ASP A 212 6.40 5.26 -11.05
N ILE A 213 6.45 4.17 -11.81
CA ILE A 213 6.55 2.79 -11.30
C ILE A 213 7.91 2.15 -11.59
N SER A 214 8.90 2.90 -12.08
CA SER A 214 10.19 2.36 -12.54
C SER A 214 10.87 1.49 -11.48
N HIS A 215 10.78 1.91 -10.22
CA HIS A 215 11.31 1.16 -9.07
C HIS A 215 10.59 -0.17 -8.82
N PHE A 216 9.33 -0.32 -9.20
CA PHE A 216 8.51 -1.51 -8.91
C PHE A 216 8.55 -2.57 -10.02
N THR A 217 9.34 -2.35 -11.07
CA THR A 217 9.48 -3.33 -12.16
C THR A 217 10.23 -4.59 -11.71
N ILE A 218 9.96 -5.73 -12.35
CA ILE A 218 10.70 -7.00 -12.14
C ILE A 218 12.17 -6.83 -12.54
N ALA A 219 12.43 -5.93 -13.50
CA ALA A 219 13.77 -5.63 -13.98
C ALA A 219 14.73 -5.17 -12.87
N ARG A 220 14.23 -4.63 -11.75
CA ARG A 220 15.06 -4.23 -10.61
C ARG A 220 15.86 -5.39 -10.00
N PHE A 221 15.41 -6.64 -10.19
CA PHE A 221 16.12 -7.83 -9.72
C PHE A 221 17.12 -8.39 -10.74
N ARG A 222 17.15 -7.89 -11.98
CA ARG A 222 18.03 -8.39 -13.05
C ARG A 222 19.48 -7.91 -12.90
N THR A 223 19.74 -6.90 -12.06
CA THR A 223 21.07 -6.32 -11.82
C THR A 223 21.80 -6.89 -10.60
N SER A 224 21.18 -7.78 -9.82
CA SER A 224 21.81 -8.41 -8.65
C SER A 224 22.54 -9.70 -9.04
N SER A 225 23.67 -9.55 -9.73
CA SER A 225 24.68 -10.61 -9.86
C SER A 225 25.45 -10.81 -8.54
N LYS A 226 24.74 -11.23 -7.49
CA LYS A 226 25.30 -11.87 -6.29
C LYS A 226 24.26 -12.83 -5.70
N LEU A 227 24.19 -14.02 -6.30
CA LEU A 227 23.92 -15.27 -5.59
C LEU A 227 25.26 -16.01 -5.46
#